data_AF-A0A7J9YKF0-F1
#
_entry.id   AF-A0A7J9YKF0-F1
#
_cell.length_a   1.000
_cell.length_b   1.000
_cell.length_c   1.000
_cell.angle_alpha   90.00
_cell.angle_beta   90.00
_cell.angle_gamma   90.00
#
_symmetry.space_group_name_H-M   'P 1'
#
loop_
_entity.id
_entity.type
_entity.pdbx_description
1 polymer ?
#
loop_
_entity_poly.entity_id
_entity_poly.type
_entity_poly.pdbx_seq_one_letter_code
_entity_poly.pdbx_strand_id
1 'polypeptide(L)' 'MSPVMESLARRYDAVKPHLTERQRRVWLGAEARELGSSGVRIVADAVRVSRDTVRRGRDELDDPQPLEMG' A
#
# COMPACT_ATOMS: atom_id res chain seq x y z
N MET A 1 0.12 -7.00 17.48
CA MET A 1 -0.10 -6.99 16.01
C MET A 1 0.89 -8.00 15.42
N SER A 2 0.72 -8.55 14.21
CA SER A 2 1.74 -9.51 13.71
C SER A 2 3.04 -8.78 13.37
N PRO A 3 4.23 -9.43 13.44
CA PRO A 3 5.50 -8.78 13.06
C PRO A 3 5.48 -8.22 11.63
N VAL A 4 4.74 -8.87 10.72
CA VAL A 4 4.52 -8.41 9.35
C VAL A 4 3.73 -7.10 9.33
N MET A 5 2.62 -7.03 10.06
CA MET A 5 1.80 -5.81 10.15
C MET A 5 2.56 -4.66 10.82
N GLU A 6 3.35 -4.93 11.86
CA GLU A 6 4.18 -3.91 12.51
C GLU A 6 5.30 -3.39 11.58
N SER A 7 5.90 -4.27 10.78
CA SER A 7 6.87 -3.88 9.75
C SER A 7 6.22 -3.01 8.66
N LEU A 8 5.04 -3.38 8.17
CA LEU A 8 4.27 -2.60 7.18
C LEU A 8 3.94 -1.20 7.69
N ALA A 9 3.38 -1.10 8.90
CA ALA A 9 3.04 0.18 9.51
C ALA A 9 4.26 1.10 9.61
N ARG A 10 5.39 0.59 10.13
CA ARG A 10 6.64 1.36 10.25
C ARG A 10 7.17 1.85 8.90
N ARG A 11 7.20 0.97 7.89
CA ARG A 11 7.67 1.35 6.55
C ARG A 11 6.76 2.39 5.91
N TYR A 12 5.44 2.21 6.02
CA TYR A 12 4.47 3.16 5.48
C TYR A 12 4.55 4.52 6.16
N ASP A 13 4.61 4.57 7.49
CA ASP A 13 4.72 5.82 8.24
C ASP A 13 5.99 6.61 7.90
N ALA A 14 7.09 5.92 7.61
CA ALA A 14 8.34 6.55 7.19
C ALA A 14 8.25 7.17 5.79
N VAL A 15 7.57 6.52 4.84
CA VAL A 15 7.53 7.00 3.44
C VAL A 15 6.36 7.91 3.13
N LYS A 16 5.20 7.75 3.80
CA LYS A 16 3.95 8.45 3.46
C LYS A 16 4.06 9.98 3.37
N PRO A 17 4.90 10.72 4.14
CA PRO A 17 5.00 12.17 4.01
C PRO A 17 5.65 12.62 2.70
N HIS A 18 6.40 11.73 2.05
CA HIS A 18 7.13 11.99 0.81
C HIS A 18 6.38 11.54 -0.44
N LEU A 19 5.21 10.92 -0.26
CA LEU A 19 4.43 10.34 -1.34
C LEU A 19 3.18 11.16 -1.62
N THR A 20 2.86 11.33 -2.90
CA THR A 20 1.53 11.78 -3.34
C THR A 20 0.48 10.72 -2.99
N GLU A 21 -0.79 11.10 -3.01
CA GLU A 21 -1.87 10.18 -2.66
C GLU A 21 -1.97 8.98 -3.62
N ARG A 22 -1.64 9.17 -4.91
CA ARG A 22 -1.54 8.06 -5.89
C ARG A 22 -0.34 7.16 -5.57
N GLN A 23 0.83 7.73 -5.29
CA GLN A 23 2.03 6.95 -4.93
C GLN A 23 1.82 6.13 -3.65
N ARG A 24 1.10 6.68 -2.65
CA ARG A 24 0.72 5.92 -1.44
C ARG A 24 -0.13 4.71 -1.78
N ARG A 25 -1.16 4.87 -2.61
CA ARG A 25 -2.01 3.75 -3.03
C ARG A 25 -1.22 2.68 -3.77
N VAL A 26 -0.36 3.06 -4.72
CA VAL A 26 0.50 2.11 -5.44
C VAL A 26 1.43 1.36 -4.49
N TRP A 27 2.02 2.02 -3.49
CA TRP A 27 2.82 1.36 -2.45
C TRP A 27 1.99 0.31 -1.68
N LEU A 28 0.77 0.66 -1.26
CA LEU A 28 -0.15 -0.27 -0.58
C LEU A 28 -0.49 -1.47 -1.47
N GLY A 29 -0.72 -1.22 -2.77
CA GLY A 29 -0.99 -2.26 -3.75
C GLY A 29 0.18 -3.22 -3.95
N ALA A 30 1.40 -2.69 -4.02
CA ALA A 30 2.62 -3.48 -4.16
C ALA A 30 2.82 -4.42 -2.97
N GLU A 31 2.74 -3.91 -1.74
CA GLU A 31 2.88 -4.74 -0.53
C GLU A 31 1.77 -5.80 -0.45
N ALA A 32 0.54 -5.46 -0.85
CA ALA A 32 -0.57 -6.41 -0.87
C ALA A 32 -0.35 -7.53 -1.91
N ARG A 33 0.27 -7.21 -3.05
CA ARG A 33 0.60 -8.19 -4.09
C ARG A 33 1.63 -9.21 -3.59
N GLU A 34 2.69 -8.75 -2.94
CA GLU A 34 3.75 -9.62 -2.38
C GLU A 34 3.23 -10.57 -1.28
N LEU A 35 2.21 -10.14 -0.52
CA LEU A 35 1.57 -10.94 0.52
C LEU A 35 0.49 -11.91 0.01
N GLY A 36 0.19 -11.90 -1.30
CA GLY A 36 -0.75 -12.84 -1.93
C GLY A 36 -2.22 -12.65 -1.50
N SER A 37 -2.95 -13.76 -1.37
CA SER A 37 -4.43 -13.78 -1.24
C SER A 37 -4.98 -13.01 -0.05
N SER A 38 -4.24 -12.96 1.06
CA SER A 38 -4.62 -12.20 2.27
C SER A 38 -4.04 -10.79 2.31
N GLY A 39 -3.19 -10.40 1.35
CA GLY A 39 -2.41 -9.17 1.39
C GLY A 39 -3.24 -7.91 1.54
N VAL A 40 -4.35 -7.79 0.80
CA VAL A 40 -5.26 -6.64 0.90
C VAL A 40 -5.75 -6.41 2.33
N ARG A 41 -6.17 -7.48 3.03
CA ARG A 41 -6.63 -7.39 4.41
C ARG A 41 -5.47 -7.01 5.34
N ILE A 42 -4.33 -7.70 5.21
CA ILE A 42 -3.17 -7.49 6.08
C ILE A 42 -2.65 -6.05 5.98
N VAL A 43 -2.52 -5.52 4.76
CA VAL A 43 -2.04 -4.15 4.52
C VAL A 43 -3.05 -3.12 5.04
N ALA A 44 -4.35 -3.28 4.71
CA ALA A 44 -5.40 -2.38 5.18
C ALA A 44 -5.44 -2.27 6.71
N ASP A 45 -5.38 -3.41 7.39
CA ASP A 45 -5.40 -3.49 8.85
C ASP A 45 -4.11 -2.91 9.45
N ALA A 46 -2.95 -3.13 8.83
CA ALA A 46 -1.65 -2.65 9.32
C ALA A 46 -1.52 -1.13 9.29
N VAL A 47 -1.94 -0.49 8.19
CA VAL A 47 -1.78 0.96 7.98
C VAL A 47 -3.06 1.77 8.21
N ARG A 48 -4.14 1.11 8.68
CA ARG A 48 -5.44 1.70 9.02
C ARG A 48 -6.11 2.44 7.86
N VAL A 49 -6.11 1.84 6.68
CA VAL A 49 -6.83 2.33 5.49
C VAL A 49 -7.94 1.36 5.08
N SER A 50 -8.82 1.79 4.18
CA SER A 50 -9.86 0.89 3.66
C SER A 50 -9.27 -0.20 2.76
N ARG A 51 -9.90 -1.39 2.72
CA ARG A 51 -9.50 -2.45 1.79
C ARG A 51 -9.64 -2.03 0.33
N ASP A 52 -10.62 -1.17 0.03
CA ASP A 52 -10.83 -0.66 -1.33
C ASP A 52 -9.72 0.30 -1.76
N THR A 53 -9.14 1.08 -0.83
CA THR A 53 -7.94 1.89 -1.07
C THR A 53 -6.75 1.00 -1.51
N VAL A 54 -6.57 -0.15 -0.85
CA VAL A 54 -5.49 -1.09 -1.19
C VAL A 54 -5.75 -1.80 -2.52
N ARG A 55 -6.99 -2.20 -2.80
CA ARG A 55 -7.38 -2.78 -4.10
C ARG A 55 -7.14 -1.82 -5.24
N ARG A 56 -7.61 -0.57 -5.10
CA ARG A 56 -7.34 0.49 -6.07
C ARG A 56 -5.84 0.69 -6.28
N GLY A 57 -5.05 0.61 -5.21
CA GLY A 57 -3.60 0.65 -5.29
C GLY A 57 -2.98 -0.48 -6.12
N ARG A 58 -3.57 -1.69 -6.11
CA ARG A 58 -3.16 -2.79 -6.99
C ARG A 58 -3.51 -2.50 -8.44
N ASP A 59 -4.72 -2.03 -8.68
CA ASP A 59 -5.16 -1.67 -10.03
C ASP A 59 -4.26 -0.56 -10.61
N GLU A 60 -3.91 0.44 -9.79
CA GLU A 60 -3.00 1.53 -10.14
C GLU A 60 -1.53 1.10 -10.28
N LEU A 61 -1.11 -0.01 -9.65
CA LEU A 61 0.24 -0.58 -9.81
C LEU A 61 0.41 -1.23 -11.19
N ASP A 62 -0.65 -1.82 -11.72
CA ASP A 62 -0.68 -2.45 -13.04
C ASP A 62 -0.94 -1.42 -14.17
N ASP A 63 -1.21 -0.15 -13.82
CA ASP A 63 -1.41 0.94 -14.77
C ASP A 63 -0.08 1.35 -15.42
N PRO A 64 0.02 1.37 -16.77
CA PRO A 64 1.23 1.79 -17.47
C PRO A 64 1.57 3.28 -17.29
N GLN A 65 0.64 4.11 -16.81
CA GLN A 65 0.90 5.52 -16.55
C GLN A 65 1.93 5.69 -15.42
N PRO A 66 3.07 6.36 -15.66
CA PRO A 66 4.07 6.60 -14.63
C PRO A 66 3.48 7.31 -13.41
N LEU A 67 4.11 7.09 -12.27
CA LEU A 67 3.81 7.86 -11.07
C LEU A 67 4.21 9.32 -11.29
N GLU A 68 3.39 10.23 -10.80
CA GLU A 68 3.67 11.66 -10.86
C GLU A 68 5.00 11.94 -10.17
N MET A 69 5.84 12.74 -10.82
CA MET A 69 7.04 13.30 -10.20
C MET A 69 6.60 14.59 -9.50
N GLY A 70 6.83 14.66 -8.18
CA GLY A 70 6.58 15.86 -7.38
C GLY A 70 7.54 16.99 -7.70
#